data_AF-B8G524-F1
#
_entry.id   AF-B8G524-F1
#
_cell.length_a   1.000
_cell.length_b   1.000
_cell.length_c   1.000
_cell.angle_alpha   90.00
_cell.angle_beta   90.00
_cell.angle_gamma   90.00
#
_symmetry.space_group_name_H-M   'P 1'
#
loop_
_entity.id
_entity.type
_entity.pdbx_description
1 polymer ?
#
loop_
_entity_poly.entity_id
_entity_poly.type
_entity_poly.pdbx_seq_one_letter_code
_entity_poly.pdbx_strand_id
1 'polypeptide(L)'
;MSETEPSPNPLPPAPRLNRDTLLLLGALALLGLGVALTFVFSPGINDVSTPSPVPSVIGTRPPTQVGVYPGIATTVPAGGAVTSSPAYPVDQPTTLVSNLAQTQTSVVVEITALAATVQAESVVTATTVPAYPVPEGTPPALPTIPPTATFTPSVPPPTILPPTVPPPPTPTSADLVIDDSPTVPPLPTAILVPTATPAPTPIPALVLRGSTRWAAGQGPIVLNRDVQIPAGSELIIEPGVEVRLAPGVAIYVDGGRMIALGQPDQPVRFVAATGTRWSGIFGRPGGFIALEHTDIRGGGLGGVVLVGEEGGLVVRFSRITDNGGGVLVADSQFELSYSEIAGNDIPFGAALEVSYSRGNSVKLIGNRIAGNRLSTGAPMVRLANQNARETLNLTVEGNLFRGGSANLQLTTNGILQGSVVCNALVGDNLGLSVRTETLQVKPDGTFLMPLRIEQNRIEGHTPVIRPTYLTFGIGRGAASEIALDMRNNWWGHASGPYEPDSNPLGSGDAVGSNITFAPWLTAPPSCVPVQ
;
A
#
# COMPACT_ATOMS: atom_id res chain seq x y z
N MET A 1 30.67 -44.54 -76.91
CA MET A 1 30.62 -44.99 -75.51
C MET A 1 31.50 -44.05 -74.71
N SER A 2 30.88 -43.16 -73.93
CA SER A 2 31.56 -42.46 -72.85
C SER A 2 30.53 -42.35 -71.76
N GLU A 3 30.62 -43.26 -70.80
CA GLU A 3 29.72 -43.35 -69.65
C GLU A 3 29.94 -42.18 -68.70
N THR A 4 28.83 -41.66 -68.23
CA THR A 4 28.63 -40.64 -67.21
C THR A 4 29.03 -41.17 -65.84
N GLU A 5 29.94 -40.48 -65.15
CA GLU A 5 30.15 -40.64 -63.71
C GLU A 5 29.65 -39.37 -62.99
N PRO A 6 28.75 -39.48 -61.98
CA PRO A 6 28.18 -38.33 -61.30
C PRO A 6 29.09 -37.80 -60.17
N SER A 7 29.10 -36.47 -60.04
CA SER A 7 29.84 -35.67 -59.05
C SER A 7 29.44 -35.98 -57.60
N PRO A 8 30.37 -35.95 -56.61
CA PRO A 8 30.04 -36.17 -55.21
C PRO A 8 29.29 -34.97 -54.58
N ASN A 9 28.31 -35.29 -53.73
CA ASN A 9 27.49 -34.34 -52.98
C ASN A 9 28.31 -33.48 -52.00
N PRO A 10 27.98 -32.18 -51.83
CA PRO A 10 28.62 -31.33 -50.82
C PRO A 10 28.17 -31.68 -49.39
N LEU A 11 29.12 -31.62 -48.45
CA LEU A 11 28.92 -31.80 -47.01
C LEU A 11 27.93 -30.75 -46.43
N PRO A 12 27.08 -31.12 -45.45
CA PRO A 12 26.17 -30.18 -44.80
C PRO A 12 26.94 -29.17 -43.92
N PRO A 13 26.45 -27.92 -43.81
CA PRO A 13 27.12 -26.88 -43.03
C PRO A 13 27.04 -27.17 -41.52
N ALA A 14 28.14 -26.92 -40.80
CA ALA A 14 28.20 -27.05 -39.35
C ALA A 14 27.20 -26.11 -38.65
N PRO A 15 26.55 -26.56 -37.56
CA PRO A 15 25.52 -25.78 -36.89
C PRO A 15 26.15 -24.53 -36.25
N ARG A 16 25.72 -23.35 -36.70
CA ARG A 16 26.04 -22.07 -36.05
C ARG A 16 25.05 -21.87 -34.92
N LEU A 17 25.54 -21.98 -33.68
CA LEU A 17 24.77 -21.64 -32.48
C LEU A 17 24.41 -20.14 -32.52
N ASN A 18 23.12 -19.83 -32.54
CA ASN A 18 22.64 -18.45 -32.51
C ASN A 18 22.87 -17.84 -31.12
N ARG A 19 22.95 -16.50 -31.06
CA ARG A 19 23.16 -15.71 -29.83
C ARG A 19 22.19 -16.08 -28.72
N ASP A 20 20.94 -16.39 -29.07
CA ASP A 20 19.90 -16.79 -28.11
C ASP A 20 20.18 -18.16 -27.49
N THR A 21 20.77 -19.09 -28.25
CA THR A 21 21.18 -20.41 -27.75
C THR A 21 22.38 -20.30 -26.81
N LEU A 22 23.30 -19.37 -27.08
CA LEU A 22 24.42 -19.07 -26.18
C LEU A 22 23.94 -18.41 -24.87
N LEU A 23 22.96 -17.52 -24.95
CA LEU A 23 22.34 -16.92 -23.76
C LEU A 23 21.61 -17.95 -22.91
N LEU A 24 20.87 -18.88 -23.53
CA LEU A 24 20.19 -19.96 -22.83
C LEU A 24 21.17 -20.93 -22.16
N LEU A 25 22.26 -21.29 -22.84
CA LEU A 25 23.33 -22.12 -22.26
C LEU A 25 24.03 -21.41 -21.09
N GLY A 26 24.25 -20.09 -21.20
CA GLY A 26 24.81 -19.28 -20.11
C GLY A 26 23.89 -19.22 -18.89
N ALA A 27 22.58 -19.05 -19.11
CA ALA A 27 21.58 -19.04 -18.03
C ALA A 27 21.49 -20.40 -17.32
N LEU A 28 21.53 -21.51 -18.08
CA LEU A 28 21.57 -22.87 -17.52
C LEU A 28 22.85 -23.15 -16.71
N ALA A 29 24.00 -22.64 -17.15
CA ALA A 29 25.24 -22.77 -16.40
C ALA A 29 25.21 -21.98 -15.08
N LEU A 30 24.64 -20.77 -15.08
CA LEU A 30 24.45 -19.96 -13.87
C LEU A 30 23.45 -20.60 -12.89
N LEU A 31 22.37 -21.18 -13.40
CA LEU A 31 21.42 -21.94 -12.59
C LEU A 31 22.11 -23.16 -11.93
N GLY A 32 22.90 -23.92 -12.70
CA GLY A 32 23.67 -25.05 -12.18
C GLY A 32 24.69 -24.64 -11.10
N LEU A 33 25.37 -23.51 -11.29
CA LEU A 33 26.28 -22.94 -10.28
C LEU A 33 25.53 -22.53 -9.01
N GLY A 34 24.36 -21.89 -9.16
CA GLY A 34 23.51 -21.50 -8.04
C GLY A 34 23.07 -22.70 -7.19
N VAL A 35 22.63 -23.79 -7.85
CA VAL A 35 22.27 -25.04 -7.18
C VAL A 35 23.50 -25.66 -6.49
N ALA A 36 24.66 -25.72 -7.14
CA ALA A 36 25.87 -26.27 -6.54
C ALA A 36 26.32 -25.50 -5.28
N LEU A 37 26.18 -24.17 -5.28
CA LEU A 37 26.51 -23.32 -4.12
C LEU A 37 25.63 -23.64 -2.89
N THR A 38 24.38 -24.08 -3.08
CA THR A 38 23.52 -24.50 -1.95
C THR A 38 24.02 -25.76 -1.24
N PHE A 39 24.73 -26.65 -1.96
CA PHE A 39 25.33 -27.85 -1.37
C PHE A 39 26.68 -27.56 -0.69
N VAL A 40 27.43 -26.55 -1.17
CA VAL A 40 28.73 -26.17 -0.59
C VAL A 40 28.56 -25.31 0.67
N PHE A 41 27.47 -24.53 0.78
CA PHE A 41 27.19 -23.65 1.92
C PHE A 41 26.06 -24.14 2.84
N SER A 42 25.81 -25.45 2.89
CA SER A 42 24.95 -26.01 3.94
C SER A 42 25.68 -25.97 5.30
N PRO A 43 25.11 -25.38 6.36
CA PRO A 43 25.73 -25.40 7.68
C PRO A 43 25.81 -26.85 8.20
N GLY A 44 27.03 -27.31 8.45
CA GLY A 44 27.33 -28.69 8.82
C GLY A 44 26.66 -29.15 10.11
N ILE A 45 26.07 -30.34 10.04
CA ILE A 45 25.74 -31.18 11.20
C ILE A 45 27.07 -31.80 11.67
N ASN A 46 27.58 -31.35 12.81
CA ASN A 46 28.66 -32.05 13.51
C ASN A 46 28.16 -32.57 14.86
N ASP A 47 28.33 -33.87 15.02
CA ASP A 47 28.45 -34.69 16.25
C ASP A 47 27.32 -34.70 17.29
N VAL A 48 26.53 -35.78 17.20
CA VAL A 48 25.76 -36.37 18.29
C VAL A 48 26.73 -36.88 19.37
N SER A 49 26.82 -36.14 20.47
CA SER A 49 27.33 -36.67 21.75
C SER A 49 26.16 -36.84 22.71
N THR A 50 25.78 -38.09 23.00
CA THR A 50 24.75 -38.44 23.97
C THR A 50 25.21 -38.15 25.41
N PRO A 51 24.45 -37.41 26.25
CA PRO A 51 24.63 -37.48 27.69
C PRO A 51 23.71 -38.53 28.31
N SER A 52 24.32 -39.40 29.13
CA SER A 52 23.67 -40.37 30.02
C SER A 52 22.72 -39.71 31.05
N PRO A 53 21.74 -40.45 31.60
CA PRO A 53 20.71 -39.89 32.47
C PRO A 53 21.22 -39.67 33.90
N VAL A 54 20.90 -38.52 34.49
CA VAL A 54 21.06 -38.26 35.93
C VAL A 54 19.66 -38.34 36.60
N PRO A 55 19.52 -38.95 37.79
CA PRO A 55 18.21 -39.26 38.36
C PRO A 55 17.50 -38.06 38.99
N SER A 56 16.17 -38.08 38.90
CA SER A 56 15.22 -37.12 39.46
C SER A 56 15.29 -37.02 40.99
N VAL A 57 15.31 -35.79 41.51
CA VAL A 57 15.00 -35.51 42.92
C VAL A 57 13.61 -34.87 43.01
N ILE A 58 12.76 -35.52 43.78
CA ILE A 58 11.39 -35.12 44.13
C ILE A 58 11.46 -33.93 45.10
N GLY A 59 10.81 -32.82 44.75
CA GLY A 59 10.58 -31.67 45.63
C GLY A 59 9.11 -31.26 45.61
N THR A 60 8.48 -31.30 46.78
CA THR A 60 7.05 -31.19 47.03
C THR A 60 6.48 -29.77 46.88
N ARG A 61 5.26 -29.70 46.31
CA ARG A 61 4.41 -28.51 46.17
C ARG A 61 3.68 -28.17 47.49
N PRO A 62 3.50 -26.89 47.85
CA PRO A 62 2.39 -26.45 48.69
C PRO A 62 1.26 -25.78 47.86
N PRO A 63 0.00 -25.82 48.35
CA PRO A 63 -1.19 -25.65 47.53
C PRO A 63 -1.68 -24.21 47.37
N THR A 64 -2.49 -24.05 46.32
CA THR A 64 -3.22 -22.87 45.85
C THR A 64 -4.33 -22.45 46.83
N GLN A 65 -4.50 -21.15 47.09
CA GLN A 65 -5.70 -20.61 47.73
C GLN A 65 -6.32 -19.50 46.87
N VAL A 66 -7.61 -19.70 46.58
CA VAL A 66 -8.53 -18.82 45.86
C VAL A 66 -9.04 -17.74 46.82
N GLY A 67 -9.02 -16.47 46.40
CA GLY A 67 -9.48 -15.32 47.18
C GLY A 67 -10.42 -14.42 46.38
N VAL A 68 -11.63 -14.26 46.92
CA VAL A 68 -12.82 -13.57 46.42
C VAL A 68 -12.72 -12.04 46.57
N TYR A 69 -13.35 -11.27 45.66
CA TYR A 69 -13.57 -9.82 45.75
C TYR A 69 -14.51 -9.42 46.90
N PRO A 70 -14.35 -8.22 47.49
CA PRO A 70 -15.47 -7.27 47.43
C PRO A 70 -15.02 -5.82 47.19
N GLY A 71 -15.95 -5.01 46.67
CA GLY A 71 -15.74 -3.60 46.33
C GLY A 71 -16.34 -2.59 47.32
N ILE A 72 -15.99 -1.33 47.00
CA ILE A 72 -16.59 -0.01 47.29
C ILE A 72 -16.50 0.55 48.71
N ALA A 73 -15.77 1.68 48.85
CA ALA A 73 -16.26 2.91 49.48
C ALA A 73 -15.28 4.10 49.28
N THR A 74 -15.85 5.22 48.81
CA THR A 74 -15.34 6.60 48.75
C THR A 74 -14.99 7.21 50.11
N THR A 75 -13.94 8.04 50.18
CA THR A 75 -13.93 9.34 50.89
C THR A 75 -12.73 10.20 50.49
N VAL A 76 -12.98 11.48 50.20
CA VAL A 76 -12.03 12.62 50.10
C VAL A 76 -11.87 13.23 51.50
N PRO A 77 -10.70 13.80 51.87
CA PRO A 77 -10.59 15.26 51.97
C PRO A 77 -9.24 15.86 51.50
N ALA A 78 -9.29 17.19 51.38
CA ALA A 78 -8.36 18.14 50.76
C ALA A 78 -7.03 18.41 51.47
N GLY A 79 -6.08 18.97 50.70
CA GLY A 79 -5.24 20.10 51.13
C GLY A 79 -3.75 19.81 51.34
N GLY A 80 -2.88 20.43 50.53
CA GLY A 80 -1.45 20.55 50.83
C GLY A 80 -0.57 20.77 49.62
N ALA A 81 -0.26 22.03 49.31
CA ALA A 81 0.76 22.41 48.33
C ALA A 81 2.17 22.08 48.86
N VAL A 82 2.98 21.38 48.07
CA VAL A 82 4.45 21.39 48.21
C VAL A 82 5.10 21.26 46.84
N THR A 83 5.97 22.21 46.54
CA THR A 83 6.87 22.29 45.39
C THR A 83 8.02 21.30 45.52
N SER A 84 8.34 20.53 44.47
CA SER A 84 9.72 20.06 44.22
C SER A 84 9.90 19.54 42.78
N SER A 85 10.85 20.15 42.09
CA SER A 85 11.55 19.59 40.91
C SER A 85 12.46 18.44 41.36
N PRO A 86 12.74 17.45 40.49
CA PRO A 86 14.12 17.32 39.98
C PRO A 86 14.15 16.94 38.48
N ALA A 87 14.93 17.63 37.65
CA ALA A 87 16.35 17.38 37.34
C ALA A 87 16.58 16.22 36.36
N TYR A 88 16.99 16.59 35.15
CA TYR A 88 17.56 15.74 34.10
C TYR A 88 18.92 15.15 34.52
N PRO A 89 19.29 13.95 34.05
CA PRO A 89 20.68 13.59 33.86
C PRO A 89 21.11 13.84 32.41
N VAL A 90 22.20 14.59 32.30
CA VAL A 90 23.08 14.73 31.15
C VAL A 90 23.99 13.50 31.10
N ASP A 91 24.20 12.93 29.91
CA ASP A 91 25.42 12.17 29.62
C ASP A 91 26.02 12.61 28.28
N GLN A 92 27.34 12.81 28.31
CA GLN A 92 28.19 13.37 27.26
C GLN A 92 28.91 12.25 26.45
N PRO A 93 29.60 12.58 25.34
CA PRO A 93 29.57 11.78 24.12
C PRO A 93 30.78 10.86 23.93
N THR A 94 30.60 9.81 23.14
CA THR A 94 31.71 9.11 22.47
C THR A 94 31.66 9.35 20.97
N THR A 95 32.70 10.01 20.48
CA THR A 95 33.00 10.22 19.06
C THR A 95 33.60 8.96 18.47
N LEU A 96 33.05 8.46 17.36
CA LEU A 96 33.81 7.71 16.36
C LEU A 96 33.53 8.29 14.98
N VAL A 97 34.57 8.88 14.41
CA VAL A 97 34.65 9.33 13.02
C VAL A 97 34.97 8.12 12.16
N SER A 98 34.24 7.93 11.07
CA SER A 98 34.67 7.13 9.92
C SER A 98 34.09 7.77 8.66
N ASN A 99 34.95 8.00 7.70
CA ASN A 99 34.79 8.88 6.55
C ASN A 99 34.69 8.02 5.27
N LEU A 100 33.85 8.47 4.32
CA LEU A 100 33.86 8.19 2.86
C LEU A 100 33.57 6.75 2.35
N ALA A 101 32.43 6.56 1.67
CA ALA A 101 32.29 6.73 0.21
C ALA A 101 31.12 5.90 -0.39
N GLN A 102 30.25 6.59 -1.15
CA GLN A 102 29.48 6.13 -2.32
C GLN A 102 28.63 4.85 -2.24
N THR A 103 27.30 5.03 -2.27
CA THR A 103 26.42 4.45 -3.31
C THR A 103 25.03 5.09 -3.24
N GLN A 104 24.84 6.14 -4.04
CA GLN A 104 23.54 6.69 -4.41
C GLN A 104 23.00 5.92 -5.64
N THR A 105 21.68 5.99 -5.83
CA THR A 105 20.93 5.69 -7.07
C THR A 105 20.76 4.22 -7.42
N SER A 106 19.63 3.61 -7.02
CA SER A 106 19.05 2.43 -7.74
C SER A 106 17.56 2.15 -7.49
N VAL A 107 16.87 2.81 -6.54
CA VAL A 107 15.50 2.37 -6.17
C VAL A 107 14.40 2.89 -7.10
N VAL A 108 14.62 3.97 -7.86
CA VAL A 108 13.55 4.61 -8.67
C VAL A 108 13.38 3.98 -10.06
N VAL A 109 14.33 3.20 -10.56
CA VAL A 109 14.30 2.71 -11.97
C VAL A 109 13.61 1.35 -12.12
N GLU A 110 13.64 0.48 -11.11
CA GLU A 110 13.12 -0.89 -11.23
C GLU A 110 11.58 -0.98 -11.29
N ILE A 111 10.85 0.00 -10.75
CA ILE A 111 9.38 -0.04 -10.72
C ILE A 111 8.77 0.28 -12.11
N THR A 112 9.46 1.08 -12.93
CA THR A 112 9.03 1.38 -14.31
C THR A 112 9.27 0.25 -15.31
N ALA A 113 10.22 -0.67 -15.03
CA ALA A 113 10.55 -1.76 -15.95
C ALA A 113 9.58 -2.96 -15.84
N LEU A 114 8.93 -3.15 -14.69
CA LEU A 114 7.96 -4.23 -14.48
C LEU A 114 6.62 -4.02 -15.22
N ALA A 115 6.34 -2.79 -15.64
CA ALA A 115 5.10 -2.43 -16.35
C ALA A 115 5.12 -2.80 -17.84
N ALA A 116 6.28 -3.14 -18.42
CA ALA A 116 6.43 -3.36 -19.86
C ALA A 116 6.34 -4.84 -20.31
N THR A 117 6.42 -5.82 -19.39
CA THR A 117 6.43 -7.25 -19.74
C THR A 117 5.09 -7.97 -19.59
N VAL A 118 4.02 -7.29 -19.16
CA VAL A 118 2.70 -7.93 -18.95
C VAL A 118 1.75 -7.77 -20.16
N GLN A 119 2.16 -7.10 -21.24
CA GLN A 119 1.32 -6.92 -22.44
C GLN A 119 1.46 -8.02 -23.52
N ALA A 120 2.15 -9.12 -23.25
CA ALA A 120 2.29 -10.19 -24.25
C ALA A 120 2.12 -11.57 -23.62
N GLU A 121 0.89 -11.93 -23.22
CA GLU A 121 0.42 -13.32 -23.23
C GLU A 121 -1.09 -13.38 -22.94
N SER A 122 -1.88 -13.30 -24.02
CA SER A 122 -3.29 -13.75 -23.99
C SER A 122 -3.63 -14.40 -25.32
N VAL A 123 -3.17 -15.64 -25.50
CA VAL A 123 -3.79 -16.59 -26.42
C VAL A 123 -3.88 -17.93 -25.68
N VAL A 124 -5.05 -18.23 -25.12
CA VAL A 124 -5.36 -19.59 -24.64
C VAL A 124 -6.26 -20.26 -25.68
N THR A 125 -5.67 -21.23 -26.34
CA THR A 125 -6.30 -22.19 -27.24
C THR A 125 -7.31 -23.04 -26.45
N ALA A 126 -8.55 -23.16 -26.96
CA ALA A 126 -9.57 -24.01 -26.38
C ALA A 126 -9.25 -25.49 -26.62
N THR A 127 -9.20 -26.28 -25.53
CA THR A 127 -9.11 -27.74 -25.59
C THR A 127 -10.38 -28.34 -25.00
N THR A 128 -11.15 -29.04 -25.84
CA THR A 128 -12.35 -29.80 -25.51
C THR A 128 -12.02 -31.07 -24.71
N VAL A 129 -12.73 -31.32 -23.61
CA VAL A 129 -12.69 -32.57 -22.82
C VAL A 129 -14.15 -33.00 -22.51
N PRO A 130 -14.49 -34.31 -22.52
CA PRO A 130 -15.82 -34.79 -22.92
C PRO A 130 -16.84 -34.85 -21.77
N ALA A 131 -18.11 -34.75 -22.15
CA ALA A 131 -19.28 -34.84 -21.29
C ALA A 131 -19.55 -36.28 -20.80
N TYR A 132 -19.98 -36.40 -19.54
CA TYR A 132 -20.64 -37.58 -18.98
C TYR A 132 -22.00 -37.20 -18.38
N PRO A 133 -22.96 -38.13 -18.33
CA PRO A 133 -24.39 -37.83 -18.46
C PRO A 133 -25.08 -37.49 -17.14
N VAL A 134 -26.02 -36.54 -17.21
CA VAL A 134 -26.94 -36.13 -16.13
C VAL A 134 -28.20 -37.01 -16.18
N PRO A 135 -28.72 -37.54 -15.05
CA PRO A 135 -29.99 -38.26 -15.02
C PRO A 135 -31.18 -37.29 -15.19
N GLU A 136 -32.13 -37.67 -16.06
CA GLU A 136 -33.39 -36.96 -16.30
C GLU A 136 -34.23 -36.81 -15.03
N GLY A 137 -34.48 -35.56 -14.64
CA GLY A 137 -35.53 -35.18 -13.70
C GLY A 137 -36.35 -34.05 -14.32
N THR A 138 -37.66 -34.26 -14.43
CA THR A 138 -38.65 -33.37 -15.05
C THR A 138 -38.61 -31.94 -14.46
N PRO A 139 -38.53 -30.87 -15.26
CA PRO A 139 -38.53 -29.50 -14.74
C PRO A 139 -39.91 -29.09 -14.19
N PRO A 140 -40.01 -28.33 -13.09
CA PRO A 140 -41.26 -27.71 -12.67
C PRO A 140 -41.65 -26.53 -13.58
N ALA A 141 -42.96 -26.33 -13.75
CA ALA A 141 -43.54 -25.29 -14.61
C ALA A 141 -43.19 -23.86 -14.15
N LEU A 142 -42.77 -23.03 -15.11
CA LEU A 142 -42.40 -21.63 -14.92
C LEU A 142 -43.66 -20.74 -14.82
N PRO A 143 -43.75 -19.81 -13.85
CA PRO A 143 -44.88 -18.87 -13.77
C PRO A 143 -44.84 -17.82 -14.90
N THR A 144 -45.98 -17.62 -15.56
CA THR A 144 -46.17 -16.66 -16.65
C THR A 144 -46.28 -15.23 -16.12
N ILE A 145 -45.41 -14.33 -16.56
CA ILE A 145 -45.48 -12.88 -16.28
C ILE A 145 -45.98 -12.17 -17.57
N PRO A 146 -47.00 -11.29 -17.51
CA PRO A 146 -47.46 -10.55 -18.68
C PRO A 146 -46.41 -9.50 -19.16
N PRO A 147 -46.36 -9.17 -20.46
CA PRO A 147 -45.31 -8.32 -21.01
C PRO A 147 -45.48 -6.85 -20.59
N THR A 148 -44.47 -6.31 -19.90
CA THR A 148 -44.28 -4.87 -19.70
C THR A 148 -43.60 -4.28 -20.94
N ALA A 149 -44.12 -3.15 -21.40
CA ALA A 149 -43.73 -2.44 -22.62
C ALA A 149 -42.22 -2.15 -22.72
N THR A 150 -41.64 -2.49 -23.87
CA THR A 150 -40.27 -2.15 -24.26
C THR A 150 -40.19 -0.67 -24.63
N PHE A 151 -39.45 0.12 -23.87
CA PHE A 151 -39.00 1.44 -24.31
C PHE A 151 -37.79 1.27 -25.23
N THR A 152 -37.92 1.66 -26.49
CA THR A 152 -36.82 1.74 -27.46
C THR A 152 -35.94 2.95 -27.13
N PRO A 153 -34.60 2.82 -27.00
CA PRO A 153 -33.73 3.99 -26.96
C PRO A 153 -33.74 4.69 -28.33
N SER A 154 -34.01 6.00 -28.33
CA SER A 154 -33.96 6.83 -29.53
C SER A 154 -32.51 7.01 -29.99
N VAL A 155 -32.24 6.63 -31.23
CA VAL A 155 -30.96 6.85 -31.93
C VAL A 155 -30.76 8.37 -32.13
N PRO A 156 -29.62 8.95 -31.74
CA PRO A 156 -29.31 10.34 -32.09
C PRO A 156 -29.00 10.47 -33.60
N PRO A 157 -29.33 11.62 -34.24
CA PRO A 157 -29.11 11.81 -35.67
C PRO A 157 -27.60 11.80 -36.01
N PRO A 158 -27.22 11.39 -37.23
CA PRO A 158 -25.81 11.24 -37.59
C PRO A 158 -25.11 12.59 -37.71
N THR A 159 -23.92 12.67 -37.11
CA THR A 159 -22.96 13.75 -37.29
C THR A 159 -22.42 13.73 -38.72
N ILE A 160 -22.57 14.84 -39.44
CA ILE A 160 -21.98 15.02 -40.78
C ILE A 160 -20.46 15.16 -40.61
N LEU A 161 -19.71 14.19 -41.13
CA LEU A 161 -18.25 14.26 -41.24
C LEU A 161 -17.87 15.18 -42.43
N PRO A 162 -16.84 16.03 -42.32
CA PRO A 162 -16.28 16.74 -43.47
C PRO A 162 -15.62 15.75 -44.46
N PRO A 163 -15.54 16.08 -45.76
CA PRO A 163 -15.14 15.12 -46.79
C PRO A 163 -13.68 14.69 -46.64
N THR A 164 -13.47 13.38 -46.65
CA THR A 164 -12.17 12.71 -46.77
C THR A 164 -11.60 12.92 -48.17
N VAL A 165 -10.35 13.38 -48.23
CA VAL A 165 -9.55 13.39 -49.47
C VAL A 165 -9.30 11.94 -49.89
N PRO A 166 -9.43 11.58 -51.19
CA PRO A 166 -9.21 10.22 -51.64
C PRO A 166 -7.73 9.82 -51.51
N PRO A 167 -7.42 8.55 -51.18
CA PRO A 167 -6.05 8.06 -51.14
C PRO A 167 -5.43 8.04 -52.54
N PRO A 168 -4.11 8.22 -52.68
CA PRO A 168 -3.43 8.15 -53.96
C PRO A 168 -3.47 6.73 -54.54
N PRO A 169 -3.49 6.57 -55.87
CA PRO A 169 -3.57 5.26 -56.50
C PRO A 169 -2.30 4.43 -56.26
N THR A 170 -2.50 3.14 -56.00
CA THR A 170 -1.44 2.13 -55.93
C THR A 170 -0.77 2.00 -57.32
N PRO A 171 0.56 2.15 -57.45
CA PRO A 171 1.22 1.95 -58.72
C PRO A 171 1.16 0.48 -59.13
N THR A 172 0.70 0.23 -60.36
CA THR A 172 0.67 -1.08 -60.99
C THR A 172 2.05 -1.37 -61.59
N SER A 173 2.55 -2.58 -61.38
CA SER A 173 3.81 -3.10 -61.89
C SER A 173 3.79 -3.22 -63.43
N ALA A 174 4.05 -2.12 -64.15
CA ALA A 174 4.13 -2.18 -65.62
C ALA A 174 5.02 -1.15 -66.32
N ASP A 175 5.81 -0.32 -65.63
CA ASP A 175 6.80 0.57 -66.27
C ASP A 175 8.18 0.43 -65.63
N LEU A 176 8.77 -0.77 -65.75
CA LEU A 176 10.19 -1.01 -65.52
C LEU A 176 10.94 -0.82 -66.84
N VAL A 177 11.40 0.40 -67.11
CA VAL A 177 12.52 0.64 -68.03
C VAL A 177 13.76 0.88 -67.19
N ILE A 178 14.71 -0.06 -67.25
CA ILE A 178 16.01 0.06 -66.58
C ILE A 178 16.91 0.91 -67.48
N ASP A 179 17.21 2.13 -67.04
CA ASP A 179 18.29 2.97 -67.57
C ASP A 179 19.57 2.65 -66.79
N ASP A 180 20.56 2.07 -67.47
CA ASP A 180 21.86 1.64 -66.91
C ASP A 180 22.92 2.76 -67.02
N SER A 181 22.57 3.94 -66.50
CA SER A 181 23.46 5.11 -66.47
C SER A 181 23.86 5.45 -65.03
N PRO A 182 25.17 5.58 -64.69
CA PRO A 182 25.61 5.86 -63.33
C PRO A 182 25.24 7.29 -62.93
N THR A 183 24.13 7.44 -62.22
CA THR A 183 23.66 8.75 -61.75
C THR A 183 24.18 8.97 -60.33
N VAL A 184 25.09 9.93 -60.16
CA VAL A 184 25.62 10.35 -58.86
C VAL A 184 24.45 10.87 -58.01
N PRO A 185 24.20 10.33 -56.79
CA PRO A 185 23.10 10.79 -55.95
C PRO A 185 23.34 12.24 -55.50
N PRO A 186 22.30 13.10 -55.45
CA PRO A 186 22.44 14.45 -54.93
C PRO A 186 22.78 14.41 -53.43
N LEU A 187 23.64 15.32 -53.00
CA LEU A 187 24.05 15.48 -51.61
C LEU A 187 22.81 15.70 -50.71
N PRO A 188 22.67 15.01 -49.56
CA PRO A 188 21.51 15.15 -48.70
C PRO A 188 21.36 16.60 -48.22
N THR A 189 20.18 17.18 -48.44
CA THR A 189 19.80 18.46 -47.86
C THR A 189 19.88 18.35 -46.34
N ALA A 190 20.67 19.24 -45.70
CA ALA A 190 20.80 19.27 -44.26
C ALA A 190 19.42 19.46 -43.61
N ILE A 191 18.93 18.43 -42.93
CA ILE A 191 17.77 18.53 -42.05
C ILE A 191 18.18 19.45 -40.91
N LEU A 192 17.49 20.58 -40.74
CA LEU A 192 17.65 21.42 -39.57
C LEU A 192 17.31 20.57 -38.35
N VAL A 193 18.34 20.28 -37.53
CA VAL A 193 18.16 19.63 -36.23
C VAL A 193 17.22 20.54 -35.42
N PRO A 194 16.08 20.05 -34.89
CA PRO A 194 15.24 20.87 -34.03
C PRO A 194 16.11 21.37 -32.88
N THR A 195 16.27 22.69 -32.79
CA THR A 195 16.96 23.31 -31.67
C THR A 195 16.27 22.85 -30.40
N ALA A 196 16.98 22.11 -29.55
CA ALA A 196 16.46 21.68 -28.26
C ALA A 196 15.91 22.91 -27.54
N THR A 197 14.60 22.94 -27.28
CA THR A 197 14.00 23.96 -26.42
C THR A 197 14.79 23.94 -25.12
N PRO A 198 15.40 25.07 -24.71
CA PRO A 198 16.18 25.08 -23.48
C PRO A 198 15.28 24.60 -22.34
N ALA A 199 15.76 23.59 -21.60
CA ALA A 199 15.08 23.15 -20.39
C ALA A 199 14.88 24.37 -19.48
N PRO A 200 13.67 24.59 -18.95
CA PRO A 200 13.40 25.76 -18.13
C PRO A 200 14.42 25.81 -16.99
N THR A 201 15.10 26.95 -16.84
CA THR A 201 16.05 27.17 -15.74
C THR A 201 15.32 26.91 -14.41
N PRO A 202 15.78 25.96 -13.58
CA PRO A 202 15.11 25.66 -12.32
C PRO A 202 15.05 26.92 -11.45
N ILE A 203 13.86 27.28 -10.99
CA ILE A 203 13.72 28.37 -10.01
C ILE A 203 14.33 27.85 -8.69
N PRO A 204 15.36 28.52 -8.13
CA PRO A 204 15.99 28.05 -6.90
C PRO A 204 14.98 28.02 -5.75
N ALA A 205 14.97 26.93 -4.98
CA ALA A 205 14.13 26.78 -3.81
C ALA A 205 14.37 27.89 -2.77
N LEU A 206 13.32 28.24 -2.04
CA LEU A 206 13.39 29.09 -0.85
C LEU A 206 13.89 28.27 0.33
N VAL A 207 15.12 28.49 0.77
CA VAL A 207 15.71 27.79 1.91
C VAL A 207 15.46 28.57 3.20
N LEU A 208 14.70 28.00 4.14
CA LEU A 208 14.42 28.57 5.44
C LEU A 208 15.46 28.12 6.47
N ARG A 209 16.35 29.01 6.88
CA ARG A 209 17.44 28.69 7.83
C ARG A 209 17.14 29.21 9.23
N GLY A 210 17.57 28.47 10.25
CA GLY A 210 17.34 28.83 11.65
C GLY A 210 15.85 28.71 12.01
N SER A 211 15.38 29.54 12.93
CA SER A 211 13.97 29.56 13.33
C SER A 211 13.20 30.61 12.53
N THR A 212 12.31 30.16 11.64
CA THR A 212 11.40 31.00 10.87
C THR A 212 9.99 30.89 11.43
N ARG A 213 9.27 32.01 11.51
CA ARG A 213 7.87 32.05 11.94
C ARG A 213 7.00 32.64 10.84
N TRP A 214 5.89 31.97 10.55
CA TRP A 214 4.81 32.51 9.73
C TRP A 214 3.62 32.83 10.64
N ALA A 215 3.27 34.11 10.70
CA ALA A 215 2.19 34.64 11.51
C ALA A 215 0.97 34.98 10.65
N ALA A 216 -0.25 34.88 11.20
CA ALA A 216 -1.48 35.16 10.45
C ALA A 216 -1.52 36.58 9.87
N GLY A 217 -0.94 37.56 10.57
CA GLY A 217 -0.82 38.94 10.10
C GLY A 217 0.08 39.14 8.87
N GLN A 218 0.82 38.10 8.46
CA GLN A 218 1.64 38.08 7.25
C GLN A 218 0.92 37.39 6.07
N GLY A 219 -0.31 36.90 6.30
CA GLY A 219 -1.04 36.05 5.36
C GLY A 219 -1.83 36.82 4.29
N PRO A 220 -2.15 36.15 3.15
CA PRO A 220 -1.79 34.78 2.83
C PRO A 220 -0.31 34.63 2.44
N ILE A 221 0.35 33.59 2.95
CA ILE A 221 1.73 33.25 2.56
C ILE A 221 1.68 32.58 1.19
N VAL A 222 2.25 33.21 0.16
CA VAL A 222 2.22 32.69 -1.21
C VAL A 222 3.58 32.09 -1.57
N LEU A 223 3.59 30.80 -1.92
CA LEU A 223 4.78 30.06 -2.31
C LEU A 223 4.75 29.80 -3.83
N ASN A 224 5.67 30.44 -4.54
CA ASN A 224 5.81 30.33 -6.01
C ASN A 224 6.97 29.43 -6.46
N ARG A 225 7.68 28.85 -5.49
CA ARG A 225 8.82 27.94 -5.66
C ARG A 225 8.88 27.03 -4.46
N ASP A 226 9.61 25.93 -4.60
CA ASP A 226 9.79 24.96 -3.52
C ASP A 226 10.38 25.61 -2.27
N VAL A 227 9.96 25.12 -1.10
CA VAL A 227 10.50 25.51 0.19
C VAL A 227 11.35 24.37 0.73
N GLN A 228 12.53 24.68 1.25
CA GLN A 228 13.40 23.71 1.89
C GLN A 228 13.71 24.12 3.32
N ILE A 229 13.47 23.23 4.27
CA ILE A 229 13.77 23.40 5.69
C ILE A 229 14.87 22.38 6.05
N PRO A 230 16.15 22.80 6.01
CA PRO A 230 17.29 21.91 6.21
C PRO A 230 17.49 21.55 7.69
N ALA A 231 18.36 20.58 7.93
CA ALA A 231 18.78 20.15 9.26
C ALA A 231 19.18 21.32 10.17
N GLY A 232 18.73 21.25 11.43
CA GLY A 232 18.93 22.31 12.43
C GLY A 232 18.07 23.56 12.24
N SER A 233 17.19 23.60 11.24
CA SER A 233 16.24 24.69 11.01
C SER A 233 14.82 24.29 11.39
N GLU A 234 14.00 25.29 11.68
CA GLU A 234 12.63 25.12 12.15
C GLU A 234 11.71 26.16 11.51
N LEU A 235 10.58 25.70 10.99
CA LEU A 235 9.45 26.53 10.59
C LEU A 235 8.30 26.34 11.57
N ILE A 236 7.88 27.43 12.22
CA ILE A 236 6.69 27.48 13.05
C ILE A 236 5.62 28.26 12.29
N ILE A 237 4.44 27.65 12.13
CA ILE A 237 3.28 28.26 11.48
C ILE A 237 2.21 28.47 12.55
N GLU A 238 1.88 29.73 12.80
CA GLU A 238 0.92 30.14 13.82
C GLU A 238 -0.54 29.82 13.43
N PRO A 239 -1.47 29.79 14.40
CA PRO A 239 -2.90 29.62 14.13
C PRO A 239 -3.41 30.58 13.05
N GLY A 240 -4.33 30.10 12.22
CA GLY A 240 -5.03 30.90 11.21
C GLY A 240 -4.23 31.26 9.95
N VAL A 241 -2.97 30.82 9.83
CA VAL A 241 -2.17 31.06 8.61
C VAL A 241 -2.72 30.26 7.44
N GLU A 242 -2.90 30.94 6.30
CA GLU A 242 -3.16 30.33 5.00
C GLU A 242 -1.88 30.38 4.14
N VAL A 243 -1.46 29.20 3.67
CA VAL A 243 -0.34 28.99 2.76
C VAL A 243 -0.89 28.59 1.39
N ARG A 244 -0.65 29.43 0.38
CA ARG A 244 -1.07 29.21 -1.01
C ARG A 244 0.13 28.75 -1.83
N LEU A 245 0.05 27.53 -2.37
CA LEU A 245 1.13 26.92 -3.14
C LEU A 245 0.81 26.96 -4.64
N ALA A 246 1.75 27.47 -5.43
CA ALA A 246 1.64 27.46 -6.88
C ALA A 246 1.70 26.01 -7.44
N PRO A 247 1.28 25.80 -8.70
CA PRO A 247 1.27 24.47 -9.31
C PRO A 247 2.65 23.82 -9.26
N GLY A 248 2.70 22.55 -8.82
CA GLY A 248 3.94 21.79 -8.69
C GLY A 248 4.85 22.19 -7.52
N VAL A 249 4.54 23.23 -6.74
CA VAL A 249 5.37 23.65 -5.60
C VAL A 249 5.28 22.64 -4.45
N ALA A 250 6.43 22.33 -3.84
CA ALA A 250 6.57 21.44 -2.70
C ALA A 250 7.14 22.15 -1.46
N ILE A 251 6.89 21.57 -0.28
CA ILE A 251 7.61 21.88 0.95
C ILE A 251 8.43 20.65 1.34
N TYR A 252 9.75 20.80 1.42
CA TYR A 252 10.69 19.76 1.83
C TYR A 252 11.23 20.05 3.23
N VAL A 253 11.03 19.10 4.15
CA VAL A 253 11.59 19.12 5.50
C VAL A 253 12.76 18.13 5.53
N ASP A 254 13.95 18.64 5.24
CA ASP A 254 15.18 17.86 5.00
C ASP A 254 16.04 17.82 6.26
N GLY A 255 15.66 16.99 7.24
CA GLY A 255 16.31 16.95 8.55
C GLY A 255 15.92 18.09 9.51
N GLY A 256 15.09 19.03 9.02
CA GLY A 256 14.58 20.15 9.81
C GLY A 256 13.27 19.83 10.53
N ARG A 257 12.61 20.87 11.04
CA ARG A 257 11.31 20.76 11.72
C ARG A 257 10.28 21.69 11.11
N MET A 258 9.07 21.20 10.88
CA MET A 258 7.91 22.00 10.53
C MET A 258 6.78 21.75 11.53
N ILE A 259 6.28 22.81 12.16
CA ILE A 259 5.25 22.74 13.19
C ILE A 259 4.12 23.70 12.81
N ALA A 260 2.96 23.15 12.47
CA ALA A 260 1.74 23.92 12.23
C ALA A 260 0.84 23.85 13.46
N LEU A 261 0.68 24.99 14.12
CA LEU A 261 -0.01 25.13 15.41
C LEU A 261 -1.44 25.65 15.22
N GLY A 262 -2.23 25.02 14.35
CA GLY A 262 -3.62 25.39 14.14
C GLY A 262 -4.45 25.27 15.42
N GLN A 263 -5.58 25.98 15.45
CA GLN A 263 -6.61 25.87 16.49
C GLN A 263 -7.96 25.49 15.85
N PRO A 264 -8.92 24.95 16.62
CA PRO A 264 -10.24 24.57 16.08
C PRO A 264 -10.96 25.71 15.33
N ASP A 265 -10.84 26.94 15.83
CA ASP A 265 -11.43 28.16 15.26
C ASP A 265 -10.52 28.82 14.22
N GLN A 266 -9.21 28.60 14.30
CA GLN A 266 -8.19 29.18 13.45
C GLN A 266 -7.24 28.11 12.92
N PRO A 267 -7.71 27.23 12.01
CA PRO A 267 -6.87 26.18 11.48
C PRO A 267 -5.79 26.76 10.55
N VAL A 268 -4.65 26.07 10.48
CA VAL A 268 -3.64 26.33 9.44
C VAL A 268 -4.12 25.70 8.15
N ARG A 269 -4.00 26.40 7.01
CA ARG A 269 -4.50 25.92 5.72
C ARG A 269 -3.40 25.87 4.67
N PHE A 270 -3.19 24.71 4.06
CA PHE A 270 -2.37 24.53 2.86
C PHE A 270 -3.29 24.31 1.66
N VAL A 271 -3.28 25.25 0.71
CA VAL A 271 -4.21 25.26 -0.43
C VAL A 271 -3.52 25.57 -1.76
N ALA A 272 -4.11 25.10 -2.86
CA ALA A 272 -3.67 25.47 -4.21
C ALA A 272 -3.89 26.97 -4.49
N ALA A 273 -2.90 27.64 -5.08
CA ALA A 273 -2.99 29.07 -5.39
C ALA A 273 -3.87 29.37 -6.62
N THR A 274 -3.97 28.44 -7.58
CA THR A 274 -4.61 28.68 -8.90
C THR A 274 -5.55 27.54 -9.33
N GLY A 275 -6.02 26.73 -8.39
CA GLY A 275 -6.89 25.57 -8.64
C GLY A 275 -6.18 24.36 -9.27
N THR A 276 -5.01 24.55 -9.89
CA THR A 276 -4.13 23.45 -10.30
C THR A 276 -3.37 22.92 -9.09
N ARG A 277 -3.15 21.59 -9.06
CA ARG A 277 -2.55 20.93 -7.90
C ARG A 277 -1.12 21.40 -7.63
N TRP A 278 -0.83 21.70 -6.37
CA TRP A 278 0.55 21.79 -5.88
C TRP A 278 1.10 20.38 -5.61
N SER A 279 2.39 20.26 -5.32
CA SER A 279 3.04 18.95 -5.19
C SER A 279 2.68 18.26 -3.88
N GLY A 280 3.30 18.63 -2.77
CA GLY A 280 3.10 17.97 -1.48
C GLY A 280 4.02 18.50 -0.39
N ILE A 281 3.84 17.99 0.82
CA ILE A 281 4.70 18.24 1.97
C ILE A 281 5.49 16.96 2.23
N PHE A 282 6.81 17.06 2.17
CA PHE A 282 7.71 15.92 2.19
C PHE A 282 8.67 16.02 3.38
N GLY A 283 8.41 15.23 4.42
CA GLY A 283 9.39 14.94 5.47
C GLY A 283 10.38 13.92 4.94
N ARG A 284 11.58 14.37 4.60
CA ARG A 284 12.70 13.52 4.17
C ARG A 284 13.47 13.01 5.39
N PRO A 285 14.43 12.07 5.23
CA PRO A 285 15.14 11.49 6.37
C PRO A 285 15.63 12.50 7.42
N GLY A 286 15.29 12.24 8.68
CA GLY A 286 15.55 13.11 9.83
C GLY A 286 14.57 14.29 9.99
N GLY A 287 13.65 14.51 9.05
CA GLY A 287 12.66 15.57 9.09
C GLY A 287 11.53 15.29 10.09
N PHE A 288 11.06 16.32 10.77
CA PHE A 288 9.93 16.23 11.70
C PHE A 288 8.80 17.17 11.30
N ILE A 289 7.60 16.61 11.09
CA ILE A 289 6.39 17.35 10.76
C ILE A 289 5.34 17.13 11.86
N ALA A 290 4.85 18.21 12.44
CA ALA A 290 3.71 18.20 13.36
C ALA A 290 2.62 19.12 12.86
N LEU A 291 1.41 18.58 12.68
CA LEU A 291 0.23 19.27 12.19
C LEU A 291 -0.88 19.16 13.23
N GLU A 292 -1.27 20.30 13.79
CA GLU A 292 -2.42 20.44 14.68
C GLU A 292 -3.47 21.29 13.99
N HIS A 293 -4.74 20.84 13.96
CA HIS A 293 -5.86 21.54 13.33
C HIS A 293 -5.50 22.14 11.95
N THR A 294 -5.00 21.28 11.06
CA THR A 294 -4.51 21.68 9.74
C THR A 294 -5.43 21.15 8.65
N ASP A 295 -5.77 22.01 7.69
CA ASP A 295 -6.45 21.64 6.44
C ASP A 295 -5.44 21.56 5.30
N ILE A 296 -5.37 20.43 4.59
CA ILE A 296 -4.55 20.22 3.39
C ILE A 296 -5.47 19.92 2.21
N ARG A 297 -5.49 20.83 1.21
CA ARG A 297 -6.33 20.70 0.01
C ARG A 297 -5.61 21.05 -1.29
N GLY A 298 -6.03 20.43 -2.38
CA GLY A 298 -5.54 20.74 -3.73
C GLY A 298 -4.07 20.41 -3.95
N GLY A 299 -3.45 19.57 -3.13
CA GLY A 299 -2.09 19.06 -3.35
C GLY A 299 -2.10 17.72 -4.08
N GLY A 300 -0.96 17.03 -4.10
CA GLY A 300 -0.83 15.68 -4.62
C GLY A 300 -0.68 15.60 -6.14
N LEU A 301 -0.02 16.55 -6.79
CA LEU A 301 0.25 16.47 -8.25
C LEU A 301 0.98 15.16 -8.63
N GLY A 302 1.85 14.66 -7.76
CA GLY A 302 2.64 13.43 -7.97
C GLY A 302 2.03 12.14 -7.40
N GLY A 303 0.76 12.13 -7.00
CA GLY A 303 0.12 10.95 -6.40
C GLY A 303 0.28 10.79 -4.88
N VAL A 304 1.03 11.68 -4.23
CA VAL A 304 1.17 11.75 -2.76
C VAL A 304 1.15 13.21 -2.33
N VAL A 305 0.45 13.53 -1.23
CA VAL A 305 0.35 14.91 -0.72
C VAL A 305 1.13 15.15 0.57
N LEU A 306 1.33 14.10 1.36
CA LEU A 306 2.04 14.17 2.64
C LEU A 306 2.94 12.94 2.80
N VAL A 307 4.22 13.17 3.10
CA VAL A 307 5.21 12.12 3.29
C VAL A 307 5.94 12.31 4.62
N GLY A 308 6.17 11.22 5.34
CA GLY A 308 7.12 11.15 6.44
C GLY A 308 8.08 9.96 6.26
N GLU A 309 9.36 10.25 6.05
CA GLU A 309 10.42 9.26 5.82
C GLU A 309 11.50 9.38 6.89
N GLU A 310 11.84 8.27 7.57
CA GLU A 310 12.95 8.15 8.53
C GLU A 310 13.05 9.33 9.55
N GLY A 311 11.91 9.82 10.02
CA GLY A 311 11.82 11.00 10.89
C GLY A 311 10.60 10.92 11.81
N GLY A 312 9.79 11.98 11.86
CA GLY A 312 8.51 11.95 12.58
C GLY A 312 7.39 12.67 11.84
N LEU A 313 6.21 12.06 11.82
CA LEU A 313 4.98 12.66 11.30
C LEU A 313 3.87 12.53 12.34
N VAL A 314 3.43 13.66 12.88
CA VAL A 314 2.33 13.76 13.84
C VAL A 314 1.22 14.60 13.23
N VAL A 315 0.03 14.04 13.12
CA VAL A 315 -1.14 14.70 12.53
C VAL A 315 -2.32 14.55 13.49
N ARG A 316 -2.84 15.68 13.98
CA ARG A 316 -3.93 15.71 14.97
C ARG A 316 -5.01 16.68 14.56
N PHE A 317 -6.27 16.29 14.74
CA PHE A 317 -7.45 17.11 14.48
C PHE A 317 -7.47 17.77 13.09
N SER A 318 -6.87 17.11 12.10
CA SER A 318 -6.56 17.69 10.80
C SER A 318 -7.39 17.04 9.69
N ARG A 319 -7.48 17.70 8.53
CA ARG A 319 -8.22 17.22 7.36
C ARG A 319 -7.32 17.22 6.14
N ILE A 320 -7.19 16.07 5.51
CA ILE A 320 -6.45 15.86 4.26
C ILE A 320 -7.49 15.48 3.20
N THR A 321 -8.00 16.49 2.49
CA THR A 321 -9.18 16.35 1.64
C THR A 321 -9.00 16.99 0.27
N ASP A 322 -9.69 16.48 -0.75
CA ASP A 322 -9.68 17.04 -2.12
C ASP A 322 -8.27 17.14 -2.73
N ASN A 323 -7.41 16.16 -2.45
CA ASN A 323 -6.05 16.08 -2.99
C ASN A 323 -5.95 15.03 -4.12
N GLY A 324 -4.86 15.11 -4.90
CA GLY A 324 -4.49 14.15 -5.93
C GLY A 324 -3.61 13.00 -5.46
N GLY A 325 -3.50 12.80 -4.14
CA GLY A 325 -2.57 11.83 -3.57
C GLY A 325 -2.87 11.50 -2.12
N GLY A 326 -2.32 10.36 -1.68
CA GLY A 326 -2.50 9.83 -0.33
C GLY A 326 -1.45 10.35 0.65
N VAL A 327 -1.40 9.71 1.81
CA VAL A 327 -0.35 9.90 2.82
C VAL A 327 0.57 8.69 2.80
N LEU A 328 1.88 8.93 2.70
CA LEU A 328 2.90 7.89 2.70
C LEU A 328 3.83 8.05 3.90
N VAL A 329 4.07 6.96 4.61
CA VAL A 329 4.98 6.92 5.76
C VAL A 329 5.93 5.75 5.60
N ALA A 330 7.23 6.02 5.68
CA ALA A 330 8.27 5.01 5.58
C ALA A 330 9.25 5.17 6.74
N ASP A 331 9.37 4.16 7.60
CA ASP A 331 10.37 4.12 8.68
C ASP A 331 10.36 5.33 9.63
N SER A 332 9.21 6.00 9.77
CA SER A 332 9.06 7.24 10.55
C SER A 332 8.18 7.03 11.79
N GLN A 333 8.44 7.73 12.90
CA GLN A 333 7.50 7.74 14.03
C GLN A 333 6.19 8.37 13.58
N PHE A 334 5.07 7.63 13.67
CA PHE A 334 3.81 8.06 13.07
C PHE A 334 2.63 8.05 14.05
N GLU A 335 1.99 9.21 14.16
CA GLU A 335 0.71 9.38 14.83
C GLU A 335 -0.28 10.11 13.93
N LEU A 336 -1.45 9.51 13.74
CA LEU A 336 -2.63 10.15 13.18
C LEU A 336 -3.77 10.01 14.21
N SER A 337 -4.26 11.14 14.71
CA SER A 337 -5.32 11.15 15.73
C SER A 337 -6.44 12.13 15.39
N TYR A 338 -7.69 11.70 15.56
CA TYR A 338 -8.91 12.52 15.37
C TYR A 338 -8.95 13.30 14.06
N SER A 339 -8.39 12.71 13.00
CA SER A 339 -8.17 13.35 11.71
C SER A 339 -8.95 12.66 10.60
N GLU A 340 -9.11 13.35 9.48
CA GLU A 340 -9.83 12.86 8.31
C GLU A 340 -8.94 12.80 7.06
N ILE A 341 -9.01 11.67 6.35
CA ILE A 341 -8.44 11.50 5.01
C ILE A 341 -9.59 11.07 4.09
N ALA A 342 -10.15 12.01 3.32
CA ALA A 342 -11.36 11.76 2.54
C ALA A 342 -11.43 12.57 1.24
N GLY A 343 -12.19 12.09 0.25
CA GLY A 343 -12.41 12.81 -1.00
C GLY A 343 -11.14 12.98 -1.86
N ASN A 344 -10.07 12.27 -1.55
CA ASN A 344 -8.84 12.33 -2.34
C ASN A 344 -8.94 11.39 -3.55
N ASP A 345 -8.30 11.80 -4.63
CA ASP A 345 -8.19 11.06 -5.88
C ASP A 345 -6.78 10.54 -6.03
N ILE A 346 -6.58 9.26 -5.73
CA ILE A 346 -5.29 8.66 -5.51
C ILE A 346 -5.04 7.63 -6.62
N PRO A 347 -4.20 7.98 -7.61
CA PRO A 347 -3.97 7.10 -8.75
C PRO A 347 -3.16 5.85 -8.39
N PHE A 348 -2.38 5.88 -7.31
CA PHE A 348 -1.48 4.80 -6.93
C PHE A 348 -1.47 4.61 -5.41
N GLY A 349 -1.51 3.34 -4.97
CA GLY A 349 -1.38 3.00 -3.56
C GLY A 349 -2.64 3.27 -2.73
N ALA A 350 -2.47 3.19 -1.41
CA ALA A 350 -3.53 3.37 -0.44
C ALA A 350 -3.80 4.85 -0.14
N ALA A 351 -4.93 5.16 0.50
CA ALA A 351 -5.18 6.51 1.04
C ALA A 351 -4.22 6.84 2.19
N LEU A 352 -3.92 5.84 3.00
CA LEU A 352 -2.83 5.88 3.96
C LEU A 352 -1.98 4.63 3.79
N GLU A 353 -0.72 4.84 3.47
CA GLU A 353 0.28 3.79 3.38
C GLU A 353 1.38 4.02 4.40
N VAL A 354 1.59 3.02 5.25
CA VAL A 354 2.62 3.04 6.28
C VAL A 354 3.44 1.78 6.14
N SER A 355 4.74 1.93 5.98
CA SER A 355 5.68 0.82 5.81
C SER A 355 6.88 0.96 6.71
N TYR A 356 7.31 -0.16 7.30
CA TYR A 356 8.50 -0.24 8.14
C TYR A 356 9.41 -1.37 7.69
N SER A 357 10.62 -1.01 7.32
CA SER A 357 11.77 -1.91 7.29
C SER A 357 12.53 -1.91 8.62
N ARG A 358 12.25 -0.94 9.51
CA ARG A 358 12.79 -0.83 10.86
C ARG A 358 11.65 -0.59 11.85
N GLY A 359 11.56 -1.41 12.89
CA GLY A 359 10.50 -1.47 13.88
C GLY A 359 10.27 -0.13 14.55
N ASN A 360 9.01 0.28 14.58
CA ASN A 360 8.53 1.51 15.19
C ASN A 360 7.12 1.28 15.74
N SER A 361 6.42 2.36 16.08
CA SER A 361 5.01 2.36 16.46
C SER A 361 4.17 3.11 15.46
N VAL A 362 3.02 2.53 15.12
CA VAL A 362 1.92 3.19 14.41
C VAL A 362 0.79 3.46 15.37
N LYS A 363 0.38 4.73 15.46
CA LYS A 363 -0.78 5.13 16.25
C LYS A 363 -1.83 5.76 15.34
N LEU A 364 -2.97 5.08 15.19
CA LEU A 364 -4.17 5.54 14.50
C LEU A 364 -5.32 5.57 15.51
N ILE A 365 -5.73 6.77 15.95
CA ILE A 365 -6.80 6.90 16.94
C ILE A 365 -7.92 7.80 16.46
N GLY A 366 -9.16 7.32 16.46
CA GLY A 366 -10.33 8.19 16.26
C GLY A 366 -10.43 8.82 14.87
N ASN A 367 -9.78 8.24 13.85
CA ASN A 367 -9.71 8.84 12.52
C ASN A 367 -10.85 8.38 11.61
N ARG A 368 -11.13 9.19 10.58
CA ARG A 368 -12.02 8.84 9.47
C ARG A 368 -11.23 8.76 8.18
N ILE A 369 -11.06 7.57 7.62
CA ILE A 369 -10.39 7.35 6.33
C ILE A 369 -11.39 6.67 5.40
N ALA A 370 -12.10 7.49 4.61
CA ALA A 370 -13.23 7.03 3.82
C ALA A 370 -13.47 7.89 2.58
N GLY A 371 -14.13 7.33 1.56
CA GLY A 371 -14.57 8.10 0.38
C GLY A 371 -13.41 8.62 -0.48
N ASN A 372 -12.27 7.93 -0.45
CA ASN A 372 -11.17 8.21 -1.36
C ASN A 372 -11.31 7.36 -2.62
N ARG A 373 -11.02 7.94 -3.79
CA ARG A 373 -10.98 7.22 -5.06
C ARG A 373 -9.58 6.63 -5.23
N LEU A 374 -9.51 5.29 -5.28
CA LEU A 374 -8.27 4.53 -5.35
C LEU A 374 -8.19 3.77 -6.68
N SER A 375 -6.97 3.40 -7.08
CA SER A 375 -6.78 2.44 -8.16
C SER A 375 -7.30 1.05 -7.79
N THR A 376 -7.67 0.27 -8.82
CA THR A 376 -8.19 -1.07 -8.63
C THR A 376 -7.19 -1.94 -7.85
N GLY A 377 -7.67 -2.61 -6.80
CA GLY A 377 -6.85 -3.48 -5.96
C GLY A 377 -6.16 -2.78 -4.79
N ALA A 378 -6.13 -1.43 -4.75
CA ALA A 378 -5.54 -0.71 -3.62
C ALA A 378 -6.46 -0.71 -2.38
N PRO A 379 -5.92 -0.99 -1.18
CA PRO A 379 -6.67 -0.88 0.07
C PRO A 379 -6.83 0.58 0.50
N MET A 380 -7.78 0.88 1.41
CA MET A 380 -7.89 2.23 1.98
C MET A 380 -6.72 2.56 2.89
N VAL A 381 -6.38 1.63 3.78
CA VAL A 381 -5.25 1.74 4.69
C VAL A 381 -4.38 0.51 4.55
N ARG A 382 -3.08 0.72 4.38
CA ARG A 382 -2.07 -0.34 4.40
C ARG A 382 -1.05 -0.07 5.48
N LEU A 383 -0.88 -1.02 6.39
CA LEU A 383 0.18 -1.03 7.40
C LEU A 383 1.09 -2.23 7.13
N ALA A 384 2.36 -1.97 6.85
CA ALA A 384 3.31 -2.99 6.45
C ALA A 384 4.50 -3.07 7.42
N ASN A 385 4.77 -4.27 7.92
CA ASN A 385 6.06 -4.63 8.50
C ASN A 385 6.83 -5.45 7.45
N GLN A 386 7.87 -4.88 6.85
CA GLN A 386 8.66 -5.52 5.81
C GLN A 386 9.86 -6.30 6.37
N ASN A 387 10.10 -6.24 7.68
CA ASN A 387 11.26 -6.84 8.32
C ASN A 387 10.88 -8.06 9.15
N ALA A 388 11.46 -9.22 8.81
CA ALA A 388 11.14 -10.48 9.46
C ALA A 388 11.67 -10.67 10.88
N ARG A 389 12.55 -9.77 11.33
CA ARG A 389 13.20 -9.84 12.65
C ARG A 389 12.70 -8.80 13.62
N GLU A 390 11.95 -7.83 13.13
CA GLU A 390 11.52 -6.69 13.94
C GLU A 390 10.01 -6.74 14.18
N THR A 391 9.61 -6.17 15.31
CA THR A 391 8.23 -6.11 15.71
C THR A 391 7.68 -4.72 15.42
N LEU A 392 6.51 -4.66 14.79
CA LEU A 392 5.77 -3.43 14.56
C LEU A 392 4.67 -3.29 15.61
N ASN A 393 4.71 -2.20 16.37
CA ASN A 393 3.72 -1.89 17.40
C ASN A 393 2.55 -1.12 16.79
N LEU A 394 1.33 -1.65 16.95
CA LEU A 394 0.11 -1.08 16.41
C LEU A 394 -0.81 -0.62 17.54
N THR A 395 -1.31 0.60 17.42
CA THR A 395 -2.43 1.13 18.20
C THR A 395 -3.45 1.69 17.22
N VAL A 396 -4.36 0.84 16.75
CA VAL A 396 -5.40 1.17 15.78
C VAL A 396 -6.74 1.13 16.51
N GLU A 397 -7.20 2.28 17.00
CA GLU A 397 -8.34 2.34 17.90
C GLU A 397 -9.37 3.40 17.52
N GLY A 398 -10.66 3.05 17.54
CA GLY A 398 -11.73 4.04 17.34
C GLY A 398 -11.82 4.63 15.92
N ASN A 399 -11.21 3.99 14.91
CA ASN A 399 -11.19 4.54 13.54
C ASN A 399 -12.36 4.07 12.69
N LEU A 400 -12.76 4.87 11.70
CA LEU A 400 -13.64 4.49 10.61
C LEU A 400 -12.82 4.30 9.33
N PHE A 401 -12.85 3.09 8.77
CA PHE A 401 -12.26 2.73 7.49
C PHE A 401 -13.35 2.26 6.53
N ARG A 402 -13.43 2.89 5.35
CA ARG A 402 -14.43 2.54 4.32
C ARG A 402 -13.90 2.81 2.92
N GLY A 403 -14.06 1.85 2.02
CA GLY A 403 -13.56 1.92 0.65
C GLY A 403 -12.52 0.84 0.35
N GLY A 404 -11.93 0.97 -0.84
CA GLY A 404 -10.76 0.20 -1.27
C GLY A 404 -11.03 -1.28 -1.51
N SER A 405 -9.99 -2.00 -1.92
CA SER A 405 -10.03 -3.46 -2.05
C SER A 405 -10.13 -4.15 -0.70
N ALA A 406 -9.58 -3.51 0.34
CA ALA A 406 -9.77 -3.80 1.74
C ALA A 406 -9.84 -2.48 2.53
N ASN A 407 -10.66 -2.42 3.57
CA ASN A 407 -10.70 -1.23 4.44
C ASN A 407 -9.38 -1.08 5.22
N LEU A 408 -8.90 -2.18 5.82
CA LEU A 408 -7.61 -2.25 6.48
C LEU A 408 -6.83 -3.47 5.98
N GLN A 409 -5.67 -3.23 5.39
CA GLN A 409 -4.72 -4.27 5.01
C GLN A 409 -3.49 -4.21 5.91
N LEU A 410 -3.16 -5.32 6.54
CA LEU A 410 -1.91 -5.54 7.24
C LEU A 410 -1.03 -6.45 6.38
N THR A 411 0.18 -6.02 6.08
CA THR A 411 1.20 -6.85 5.44
C THR A 411 2.31 -7.07 6.45
N THR A 412 2.77 -8.29 6.63
CA THR A 412 3.81 -8.55 7.62
C THR A 412 4.80 -9.61 7.18
N ASN A 413 6.08 -9.30 7.35
CA ASN A 413 7.19 -10.24 7.25
C ASN A 413 7.70 -10.65 8.64
N GLY A 414 7.35 -9.87 9.68
CA GLY A 414 7.70 -10.09 11.08
C GLY A 414 6.48 -10.05 12.00
N ILE A 415 6.70 -9.74 13.28
CA ILE A 415 5.64 -9.73 14.29
C ILE A 415 4.88 -8.40 14.23
N LEU A 416 3.55 -8.45 14.25
CA LEU A 416 2.71 -7.31 14.63
C LEU A 416 2.22 -7.51 16.07
N GLN A 417 2.25 -6.44 16.87
CA GLN A 417 1.73 -6.49 18.23
C GLN A 417 0.91 -5.26 18.60
N GLY A 418 0.02 -5.39 19.58
CA GLY A 418 -0.77 -4.26 20.10
C GLY A 418 -2.26 -4.43 19.89
N SER A 419 -2.96 -3.40 19.40
CA SER A 419 -4.42 -3.37 19.31
C SER A 419 -4.96 -2.93 17.95
N VAL A 420 -6.01 -3.62 17.50
CA VAL A 420 -6.96 -3.20 16.48
C VAL A 420 -8.34 -3.30 17.12
N VAL A 421 -8.77 -2.25 17.82
CA VAL A 421 -9.93 -2.31 18.73
C VAL A 421 -10.90 -1.16 18.49
N CYS A 422 -12.21 -1.41 18.61
CA CYS A 422 -13.23 -0.36 18.49
C CYS A 422 -13.21 0.38 17.12
N ASN A 423 -12.75 -0.27 16.06
CA ASN A 423 -12.80 0.31 14.72
C ASN A 423 -14.08 -0.09 13.99
N ALA A 424 -14.54 0.77 13.09
CA ALA A 424 -15.58 0.47 12.12
C ALA A 424 -14.93 0.21 10.75
N LEU A 425 -14.98 -1.04 10.28
CA LEU A 425 -14.55 -1.47 8.95
C LEU A 425 -15.84 -1.76 8.19
N VAL A 426 -16.22 -0.86 7.29
CA VAL A 426 -17.57 -0.85 6.72
C VAL A 426 -17.52 -0.79 5.20
N GLY A 427 -18.23 -1.71 4.56
CA GLY A 427 -18.56 -1.61 3.14
C GLY A 427 -17.45 -2.02 2.18
N ASP A 428 -17.78 -1.96 0.89
CA ASP A 428 -16.86 -2.24 -0.22
C ASP A 428 -16.52 -3.73 -0.35
N ASN A 429 -15.25 -4.12 -0.46
CA ASN A 429 -14.88 -5.47 -0.89
C ASN A 429 -14.38 -6.41 0.21
N LEU A 430 -13.60 -5.91 1.18
CA LEU A 430 -13.03 -6.70 2.28
C LEU A 430 -12.84 -5.80 3.50
N GLY A 431 -13.15 -6.28 4.70
CA GLY A 431 -12.95 -5.51 5.93
C GLY A 431 -11.49 -5.51 6.32
N LEU A 432 -11.07 -6.57 7.02
CA LEU A 432 -9.67 -6.79 7.39
C LEU A 432 -9.01 -7.79 6.44
N SER A 433 -7.83 -7.44 5.92
CA SER A 433 -6.94 -8.33 5.19
C SER A 433 -5.62 -8.44 5.92
N VAL A 434 -5.13 -9.66 6.17
CA VAL A 434 -3.75 -9.87 6.64
C VAL A 434 -3.00 -10.75 5.66
N ARG A 435 -1.85 -10.24 5.20
CA ARG A 435 -0.97 -10.90 4.23
C ARG A 435 0.43 -11.06 4.82
N THR A 436 1.09 -12.16 4.47
CA THR A 436 2.44 -12.46 4.92
C THR A 436 3.29 -12.98 3.77
N GLU A 437 4.54 -12.54 3.69
CA GLU A 437 5.51 -13.10 2.73
C GLU A 437 6.43 -14.13 3.39
N THR A 438 6.34 -14.27 4.70
CA THR A 438 7.14 -15.20 5.51
C THR A 438 6.25 -16.10 6.35
N LEU A 439 6.76 -17.27 6.74
CA LEU A 439 6.02 -18.18 7.61
C LEU A 439 6.03 -17.64 9.05
N GLN A 440 4.89 -17.18 9.55
CA GLN A 440 4.71 -16.66 10.90
C GLN A 440 4.24 -17.75 11.87
N VAL A 441 5.10 -18.71 12.19
CA VAL A 441 4.81 -19.77 13.18
C VAL A 441 5.98 -19.93 14.15
N LYS A 442 5.71 -20.29 15.41
CA LYS A 442 6.76 -20.67 16.35
C LYS A 442 7.41 -22.00 15.95
N PRO A 443 8.62 -22.29 16.47
CA PRO A 443 9.23 -23.61 16.38
C PRO A 443 8.35 -24.75 16.94
N ASP A 444 7.44 -24.46 17.88
CA ASP A 444 6.49 -25.41 18.46
C ASP A 444 5.17 -25.55 17.65
N GLY A 445 5.07 -24.86 16.51
CA GLY A 445 3.88 -24.84 15.66
C GLY A 445 2.76 -23.92 16.13
N THR A 446 2.91 -23.21 17.26
CA THR A 446 1.90 -22.27 17.76
C THR A 446 2.07 -20.87 17.16
N PHE A 447 0.97 -20.13 17.04
CA PHE A 447 0.95 -18.84 16.37
C PHE A 447 1.40 -17.68 17.29
N LEU A 448 1.98 -16.64 16.68
CA LEU A 448 2.81 -15.63 17.36
C LEU A 448 2.36 -14.19 17.20
N MET A 449 1.17 -13.88 16.66
CA MET A 449 0.74 -12.48 16.54
C MET A 449 0.02 -12.02 17.82
N PRO A 450 0.69 -11.33 18.78
CA PRO A 450 0.05 -10.72 19.94
C PRO A 450 -0.69 -9.42 19.54
N LEU A 451 -1.52 -9.51 18.52
CA LEU A 451 -2.37 -8.42 18.06
C LEU A 451 -3.79 -8.69 18.56
N ARG A 452 -4.29 -7.81 19.43
CA ARG A 452 -5.64 -7.90 19.97
C ARG A 452 -6.62 -7.29 18.97
N ILE A 453 -7.45 -8.11 18.35
CA ILE A 453 -8.40 -7.69 17.32
C ILE A 453 -9.82 -7.96 17.83
N GLU A 454 -10.41 -7.03 18.56
CA GLU A 454 -11.71 -7.22 19.21
C GLU A 454 -12.53 -5.92 19.26
N GLN A 455 -13.82 -6.03 19.54
CA GLN A 455 -14.75 -4.89 19.63
C GLN A 455 -14.81 -4.04 18.36
N ASN A 456 -14.45 -4.58 17.21
CA ASN A 456 -14.61 -3.92 15.92
C ASN A 456 -16.02 -4.19 15.35
N ARG A 457 -16.53 -3.23 14.59
CA ARG A 457 -17.73 -3.36 13.75
C ARG A 457 -17.27 -3.64 12.32
N ILE A 458 -17.48 -4.87 11.86
CA ILE A 458 -17.10 -5.32 10.53
C ILE A 458 -18.38 -5.70 9.79
N GLU A 459 -18.82 -4.92 8.82
CA GLU A 459 -20.10 -5.17 8.16
C GLU A 459 -20.24 -4.55 6.75
N GLY A 460 -21.14 -5.12 5.96
CA GLY A 460 -21.59 -4.52 4.70
C GLY A 460 -20.64 -4.76 3.53
N HIS A 461 -19.69 -5.68 3.66
CA HIS A 461 -18.77 -6.02 2.58
C HIS A 461 -19.45 -6.85 1.49
N THR A 462 -19.12 -6.57 0.24
CA THR A 462 -19.75 -7.11 -0.96
C THR A 462 -18.73 -7.84 -1.86
N PRO A 463 -19.17 -8.77 -2.72
CA PRO A 463 -20.56 -9.20 -2.97
C PRO A 463 -21.17 -9.89 -1.75
N VAL A 464 -22.44 -9.57 -1.49
CA VAL A 464 -23.25 -10.27 -0.48
C VAL A 464 -23.28 -11.75 -0.83
N ILE A 465 -23.17 -12.58 0.21
CA ILE A 465 -23.22 -14.04 0.23
C ILE A 465 -23.90 -14.64 -1.03
N ARG A 466 -23.10 -15.19 -1.97
CA ARG A 466 -23.60 -15.99 -3.11
C ARG A 466 -23.21 -17.45 -2.91
N PRO A 467 -24.01 -18.42 -3.40
CA PRO A 467 -23.73 -19.86 -3.25
C PRO A 467 -22.31 -20.30 -3.59
N THR A 468 -21.68 -19.69 -4.60
CA THR A 468 -20.29 -19.99 -4.96
C THR A 468 -19.28 -19.55 -3.89
N TYR A 469 -19.52 -18.42 -3.21
CA TYR A 469 -18.67 -17.95 -2.10
C TYR A 469 -18.91 -18.78 -0.82
N LEU A 470 -20.10 -19.37 -0.66
CA LEU A 470 -20.41 -20.31 0.44
C LEU A 470 -19.52 -21.57 0.37
N THR A 471 -19.20 -22.04 -0.84
CA THR A 471 -18.42 -23.27 -1.05
C THR A 471 -16.94 -23.10 -0.74
N PHE A 472 -16.39 -21.88 -0.85
CA PHE A 472 -14.95 -21.63 -0.68
C PHE A 472 -14.59 -20.80 0.55
N GLY A 473 -15.56 -20.43 1.40
CA GLY A 473 -15.31 -19.70 2.65
C GLY A 473 -14.54 -18.39 2.44
N ILE A 474 -14.80 -17.67 1.35
CA ILE A 474 -14.08 -16.43 1.03
C ILE A 474 -14.50 -15.35 2.02
N GLY A 475 -13.69 -15.16 3.06
CA GLY A 475 -13.93 -14.16 4.10
C GLY A 475 -13.97 -12.75 3.54
N ARG A 476 -15.11 -12.08 3.69
CA ARG A 476 -15.33 -10.68 3.28
C ARG A 476 -15.31 -9.72 4.46
N GLY A 477 -15.69 -10.18 5.65
CA GLY A 477 -15.46 -9.42 6.88
C GLY A 477 -13.97 -9.44 7.25
N ALA A 478 -13.36 -10.63 7.21
CA ALA A 478 -11.93 -10.79 7.46
C ALA A 478 -11.34 -11.96 6.69
N ALA A 479 -10.17 -11.73 6.09
CA ALA A 479 -9.35 -12.77 5.47
C ALA A 479 -7.90 -12.64 5.93
N SER A 480 -7.27 -13.78 6.23
CA SER A 480 -5.89 -13.82 6.72
C SER A 480 -5.16 -15.04 6.19
N GLU A 481 -3.91 -14.85 5.78
CA GLU A 481 -3.00 -15.93 5.38
C GLU A 481 -2.44 -16.71 6.58
N ILE A 482 -2.69 -16.23 7.79
CA ILE A 482 -2.24 -16.81 9.06
C ILE A 482 -3.38 -16.84 10.09
N ALA A 483 -3.32 -17.75 11.06
CA ALA A 483 -4.34 -17.87 12.09
C ALA A 483 -4.50 -16.55 12.88
N LEU A 484 -5.71 -16.02 13.05
CA LEU A 484 -5.97 -14.82 13.85
C LEU A 484 -7.09 -15.06 14.86
N ASP A 485 -6.90 -14.55 16.07
CA ASP A 485 -7.97 -14.44 17.05
C ASP A 485 -8.72 -13.12 16.83
N MET A 486 -9.95 -13.23 16.35
CA MET A 486 -10.89 -12.13 16.13
C MET A 486 -12.21 -12.37 16.87
N ARG A 487 -12.14 -12.98 18.06
CA ARG A 487 -13.29 -13.10 18.95
C ARG A 487 -13.75 -11.72 19.41
N ASN A 488 -15.00 -11.63 19.87
CA ASN A 488 -15.62 -10.41 20.39
C ASN A 488 -15.70 -9.26 19.38
N ASN A 489 -15.82 -9.56 18.08
CA ASN A 489 -16.16 -8.58 17.04
C ASN A 489 -17.63 -8.70 16.61
N TRP A 490 -18.18 -7.63 16.06
CA TRP A 490 -19.48 -7.62 15.39
C TRP A 490 -19.29 -7.81 13.89
N TRP A 491 -20.06 -8.73 13.30
CA TRP A 491 -19.93 -9.15 11.90
C TRP A 491 -21.11 -8.71 11.03
N GLY A 492 -21.85 -7.68 11.42
CA GLY A 492 -23.01 -7.20 10.66
C GLY A 492 -24.35 -7.88 10.99
N HIS A 493 -24.34 -8.98 11.73
CA HIS A 493 -25.57 -9.66 12.17
C HIS A 493 -25.41 -10.39 13.51
N ALA A 494 -26.50 -10.50 14.29
CA ALA A 494 -26.50 -11.11 15.62
C ALA A 494 -26.19 -12.62 15.61
N SER A 495 -26.48 -13.29 14.50
CA SER A 495 -26.09 -14.69 14.28
C SER A 495 -24.58 -14.88 14.04
N GLY A 496 -23.79 -13.80 13.96
CA GLY A 496 -22.37 -13.86 13.66
C GLY A 496 -22.06 -14.04 12.17
N PRO A 497 -20.76 -14.23 11.85
CA PRO A 497 -20.28 -14.33 10.49
C PRO A 497 -20.68 -15.68 9.88
N TYR A 498 -20.91 -15.72 8.57
CA TYR A 498 -21.06 -16.98 7.87
C TYR A 498 -19.72 -17.75 7.82
N GLU A 499 -19.75 -19.03 8.19
CA GLU A 499 -18.65 -19.98 7.95
C GLU A 499 -19.27 -21.39 7.75
N PRO A 500 -18.98 -22.11 6.65
CA PRO A 500 -19.72 -23.30 6.26
C PRO A 500 -19.71 -24.46 7.26
N ASP A 501 -18.62 -24.66 7.99
CA ASP A 501 -18.45 -25.82 8.88
C ASP A 501 -18.80 -25.50 10.34
N SER A 502 -18.55 -24.25 10.76
CA SER A 502 -18.59 -23.81 12.15
C SER A 502 -19.74 -22.84 12.46
N ASN A 503 -20.29 -22.14 11.46
CA ASN A 503 -21.48 -21.30 11.60
C ASN A 503 -22.29 -21.18 10.28
N PRO A 504 -22.85 -22.29 9.74
CA PRO A 504 -23.53 -22.30 8.43
C PRO A 504 -24.81 -21.48 8.38
N LEU A 505 -25.36 -21.07 9.53
CA LEU A 505 -26.55 -20.22 9.63
C LEU A 505 -26.20 -18.75 9.89
N GLY A 506 -24.91 -18.40 9.94
CA GLY A 506 -24.45 -17.02 10.07
C GLY A 506 -24.91 -16.18 8.89
N SER A 507 -25.59 -15.06 9.15
CA SER A 507 -26.02 -14.09 8.14
C SER A 507 -25.15 -12.83 8.10
N GLY A 508 -24.14 -12.73 8.97
CA GLY A 508 -23.14 -11.66 8.96
C GLY A 508 -22.06 -11.88 7.90
N ASP A 509 -21.19 -10.89 7.76
CA ASP A 509 -20.05 -10.90 6.86
C ASP A 509 -19.16 -12.13 7.10
N ALA A 510 -18.94 -12.89 6.03
CA ALA A 510 -18.20 -14.15 6.12
C ALA A 510 -16.75 -13.94 6.56
N VAL A 511 -16.19 -14.94 7.24
CA VAL A 511 -14.79 -14.99 7.67
C VAL A 511 -14.02 -16.08 6.91
N GLY A 512 -12.71 -15.87 6.75
CA GLY A 512 -11.82 -16.89 6.19
C GLY A 512 -11.50 -18.00 7.19
N SER A 513 -11.03 -19.14 6.67
CA SER A 513 -10.72 -20.36 7.46
C SER A 513 -9.71 -20.16 8.60
N ASN A 514 -8.85 -19.14 8.49
CA ASN A 514 -7.84 -18.83 9.49
C ASN A 514 -8.32 -17.89 10.61
N ILE A 515 -9.61 -17.55 10.66
CA ILE A 515 -10.14 -16.61 11.64
C ILE A 515 -10.86 -17.36 12.75
N THR A 516 -10.39 -17.22 13.99
CA THR A 516 -11.16 -17.62 15.18
C THR A 516 -12.11 -16.50 15.54
N PHE A 517 -13.42 -16.71 15.35
CA PHE A 517 -14.43 -15.65 15.47
C PHE A 517 -15.43 -15.84 16.62
N ALA A 518 -15.45 -17.01 17.28
CA ALA A 518 -16.40 -17.34 18.34
C ALA A 518 -15.76 -17.25 19.75
N PRO A 519 -16.38 -16.54 20.72
CA PRO A 519 -17.67 -15.86 20.62
C PRO A 519 -17.57 -14.56 19.79
N TRP A 520 -18.70 -14.13 19.23
CA TRP A 520 -18.86 -12.83 18.56
C TRP A 520 -19.86 -11.94 19.32
N LEU A 521 -19.91 -10.66 18.97
CA LEU A 521 -20.89 -9.72 19.53
C LEU A 521 -22.26 -9.91 18.87
N THR A 522 -23.34 -9.82 19.65
CA THR A 522 -24.73 -9.91 19.15
C THR A 522 -25.37 -8.56 18.85
N ALA A 523 -24.63 -7.47 19.10
CA ALA A 523 -24.98 -6.11 18.70
C ALA A 523 -23.70 -5.33 18.35
N PRO A 524 -23.78 -4.26 17.54
CA PRO A 524 -22.64 -3.39 17.27
C PRO A 524 -22.03 -2.85 18.59
N PRO A 525 -20.69 -2.87 18.74
CA PRO A 525 -20.02 -2.36 19.93
C PRO A 525 -20.21 -0.84 20.05
N SER A 526 -20.49 -0.33 21.25
CA SER A 526 -20.78 1.10 21.48
C SER A 526 -19.57 2.02 21.38
N CYS A 527 -18.36 1.45 21.35
CA CYS A 527 -17.12 2.22 21.29
C CYS A 527 -16.70 2.62 19.87
N VAL A 528 -17.36 2.09 18.83
CA VAL A 528 -17.02 2.44 17.45
C VAL A 528 -17.54 3.84 17.10
N PRO A 529 -16.81 4.59 16.24
CA PRO A 529 -17.27 5.89 15.77
C PRO A 529 -18.60 5.78 15.01
N VAL A 530 -19.41 6.84 15.09
CA VAL A 530 -20.64 6.97 14.30
C VAL A 530 -20.26 7.15 12.82
N GLN A 531 -21.00 6.49 11.92
CA GLN A 531 -20.70 6.40 10.49
C GLN A 531 -20.79 7.72 9.72
#